data_AF-A0A401X0G7-F1
#
_entry.id   AF-A0A401X0G7-F1
#
_cell.length_a   1.000
_cell.length_b   1.000
_cell.length_c   1.000
_cell.angle_alpha   90.00
_cell.angle_beta   90.00
_cell.angle_gamma   90.00
#
_symmetry.space_group_name_H-M   'P 1'
#
loop_
_entity.id
_entity.type
_entity.pdbx_description
1 polymer ?
#
loop_
_entity_poly.entity_id
_entity_poly.type
_entity_poly.pdbx_seq_one_letter_code
_entity_poly.pdbx_strand_id
1 'polypeptide(L)' 'MNVSLEQLEAFVATADAGSFSAAARRLGRAQSAISTHVANL' A
#
# COMPACT_ATOMS: atom_id res chain seq x y z
N MET A 1 -4.58 -18.28 -0.32
CA MET A 1 -4.10 -16.88 -0.34
C MET A 1 -4.14 -16.42 -1.78
N ASN A 2 -4.93 -15.40 -2.08
CA ASN A 2 -5.00 -14.80 -3.41
C ASN A 2 -4.48 -13.37 -3.29
N VAL A 3 -3.43 -13.05 -4.03
CA VAL A 3 -2.84 -11.72 -4.06
C VAL A 3 -3.69 -10.83 -4.96
N SER A 4 -4.07 -9.65 -4.48
CA SER A 4 -4.77 -8.65 -5.29
C SER A 4 -3.81 -7.62 -5.89
N LEU A 5 -4.22 -7.01 -7.01
CA LEU A 5 -3.46 -5.92 -7.62
C LEU A 5 -3.32 -4.72 -6.67
N GLU A 6 -4.37 -4.40 -5.89
CA GLU A 6 -4.30 -3.33 -4.89
C GLU A 6 -3.25 -3.60 -3.81
N GLN A 7 -3.02 -4.87 -3.43
CA GLN A 7 -1.97 -5.22 -2.48
C GLN A 7 -0.57 -5.01 -3.07
N LEU A 8 -0.36 -5.40 -4.33
CA LEU A 8 0.89 -5.18 -5.05
C LEU A 8 1.16 -3.69 -5.27
N GLU A 9 0.14 -2.92 -5.66
CA GLU A 9 0.24 -1.46 -5.81
C GLU A 9 0.58 -0.77 -4.48
N ALA A 10 -0.06 -1.17 -3.38
CA ALA A 10 0.24 -0.64 -2.05
C ALA A 10 1.68 -0.95 -1.63
N PHE A 11 2.18 -2.15 -1.94
CA PHE A 11 3.55 -2.57 -1.67
C PHE A 11 4.57 -1.75 -2.46
N VAL A 12 4.41 -1.67 -3.78
CA VAL A 12 5.32 -0.90 -4.65
C VAL A 12 5.30 0.59 -4.28
N ALA A 13 4.12 1.18 -4.09
CA ALA A 13 4.00 2.58 -3.72
C ALA A 13 4.65 2.88 -2.35
N THR A 14 4.58 1.96 -1.41
CA THR A 14 5.24 2.08 -0.10
C THR A 14 6.75 1.97 -0.23
N ALA A 15 7.26 1.01 -1.00
CA ALA A 15 8.69 0.85 -1.26
C ALA A 15 9.29 2.10 -1.93
N ASP A 16 8.62 2.64 -2.94
CA ASP A 16 9.05 3.85 -3.65
C ASP A 16 8.99 5.11 -2.76
N ALA A 17 7.94 5.24 -1.96
CA ALA A 17 7.70 6.46 -1.18
C ALA A 17 8.39 6.45 0.20
N GLY A 18 8.91 5.30 0.65
CA GLY A 18 9.59 5.13 1.93
C GLY A 18 8.70 5.26 3.17
N SER A 19 7.38 5.44 3.02
CA SER A 19 6.44 5.45 4.15
C SER A 19 5.01 5.16 3.71
N PHE A 20 4.22 4.52 4.58
CA PHE A 20 2.81 4.25 4.33
C PHE A 20 1.99 5.54 4.14
N SER A 21 2.27 6.58 4.91
CA SER A 21 1.58 7.88 4.79
C SER A 21 1.86 8.56 3.45
N ALA A 22 3.07 8.44 2.90
CA ALA A 22 3.39 8.98 1.59
C ALA A 22 2.75 8.16 0.46
N ALA A 23 2.77 6.82 0.54
CA ALA A 23 2.07 5.95 -0.40
C ALA A 23 0.55 6.20 -0.40
N ALA A 24 -0.05 6.38 0.78
CA ALA A 24 -1.46 6.71 0.94
C ALA A 24 -1.84 8.02 0.26
N ARG A 25 -1.01 9.07 0.41
CA ARG A 25 -1.19 10.35 -0.30
C ARG A 25 -1.08 10.19 -1.81
N ARG A 26 -0.12 9.39 -2.29
CA ARG A 26 0.07 9.11 -3.73
C ARG A 26 -1.12 8.35 -4.34
N LEU A 27 -1.69 7.40 -3.60
CA LEU A 27 -2.79 6.55 -4.07
C LEU A 27 -4.19 7.09 -3.75
N GLY A 28 -4.30 8.23 -3.04
CA GLY A 28 -5.59 8.78 -2.63
C GLY A 28 -6.37 7.85 -1.68
N ARG A 29 -5.66 7.12 -0.82
CA ARG A 29 -6.23 6.15 0.14
C ARG A 29 -5.91 6.54 1.59
N ALA A 30 -6.62 5.93 2.54
CA ALA A 30 -6.25 6.01 3.95
C ALA A 30 -4.93 5.25 4.21
N GLN A 31 -4.09 5.77 5.10
CA GLN A 31 -2.83 5.11 5.45
C GLN A 31 -3.07 3.71 6.02
N SER A 32 -4.10 3.53 6.85
CA SER A 32 -4.47 2.24 7.42
C SER A 32 -4.75 1.18 6.34
N ALA A 33 -5.44 1.55 5.26
CA ALA A 33 -5.70 0.66 4.13
C ALA A 33 -4.39 0.20 3.47
N ILE A 34 -3.45 1.12 3.25
CA ILE A 34 -2.13 0.78 2.68
C ILE A 34 -1.38 -0.20 3.59
N SER A 35 -1.30 0.07 4.90
CA SER A 35 -0.60 -0.85 5.82
C SER A 35 -1.26 -2.22 5.88
N THR A 36 -2.60 -2.29 5.85
CA THR A 36 -3.33 -3.56 5.82
C THR A 36 -3.07 -4.32 4.53
N HIS A 37 -3.03 -3.65 3.38
CA HIS A 37 -2.72 -4.28 2.11
C HIS A 37 -1.31 -4.85 2.05
N VAL A 38 -0.31 -4.10 2.54
CA VAL A 38 1.08 -4.56 2.60
C VAL A 38 1.26 -5.70 3.61
N ALA A 39 0.61 -5.65 4.76
CA ALA A 39 0.71 -6.71 5.78
C ALA A 39 0.06 -8.04 5.35
N ASN A 40 -0.89 -8.00 4.41
CA ASN A 40 -1.60 -9.17 3.90
C ASN A 40 -1.10 -9.63 2.51
N LEU A 41 -0.03 -9.04 2.00
CA LEU A 41 0.67 -9.50 0.80
C LEU A 41 1.63 -10.63 1.15
#